data_AF-A0A8B9VA21-F1
#
_entry.id   AF-A0A8B9VA21-F1
#
_cell.length_a   1.000
_cell.length_b   1.000
_cell.length_c   1.000
_cell.angle_alpha   90.00
_cell.angle_beta   90.00
_cell.angle_gamma   90.00
#
_symmetry.space_group_name_H-M   'P 1'
#
loop_
_entity.id
_entity.type
_entity.pdbx_description
1 polymer ?
#
loop_
_entity_poly.entity_id
_entity_poly.type
_entity_poly.pdbx_seq_one_letter_code
_entity_poly.pdbx_strand_id
1 'polypeptide(L)'
;MAALPRHRRFLGGFVCGAAAGAAASCWAAWRLLRSQSQPEPTPERVLPEEPIEDSLLEKYGFPEAGTETRCYTNHALSYDQAKRVPRWVIEHISKQKTLASILCSTIVPHSLPKKKRKVRA
;
A
#
# COMPACT_ATOMS: atom_id res chain seq x y z
N MET A 1 25.53 49.94 -32.18
CA MET A 1 25.51 49.28 -30.85
C MET A 1 24.19 49.62 -30.17
N ALA A 2 23.23 48.68 -30.12
CA ALA A 2 21.91 48.95 -29.57
C ALA A 2 21.90 48.68 -28.05
N ALA A 3 21.71 49.74 -27.25
CA ALA A 3 21.48 49.64 -25.82
C ALA A 3 20.03 49.23 -25.56
N LEU A 4 19.81 47.93 -25.33
CA LEU A 4 18.49 47.43 -24.90
C LEU A 4 18.14 47.93 -23.49
N PRO A 5 16.85 48.26 -23.23
CA PRO A 5 16.42 48.91 -22.00
C PRO A 5 16.73 48.05 -20.77
N ARG A 6 17.50 48.65 -19.86
CA ARG A 6 18.11 48.05 -18.66
C ARG A 6 17.11 47.29 -17.77
N HIS A 7 15.82 47.64 -17.81
CA HIS A 7 14.76 47.04 -16.98
C HIS A 7 14.36 45.61 -17.35
N ARG A 8 14.46 45.20 -18.63
CA ARG A 8 14.03 43.85 -19.08
C ARG A 8 15.00 42.73 -18.64
N ARG A 9 16.26 43.08 -18.39
CA ARG A 9 17.30 42.13 -17.92
C ARG A 9 17.15 41.80 -16.43
N PHE A 10 16.73 42.76 -15.62
CA PHE A 10 16.47 42.54 -14.18
C PHE A 10 15.23 41.69 -13.94
N LEU A 11 14.14 41.93 -14.69
CA LEU A 11 12.90 41.16 -14.52
C LEU A 11 13.08 39.69 -14.95
N GLY A 12 13.79 39.44 -16.06
CA GLY A 12 14.11 38.08 -16.49
C GLY A 12 15.06 37.34 -15.54
N GLY A 13 16.06 38.04 -14.99
CA GLY A 13 16.98 37.47 -14.00
C GLY A 13 16.29 37.11 -12.69
N PHE A 14 15.34 37.95 -12.22
CA PHE A 14 14.59 37.70 -11.00
C PHE A 14 13.66 36.48 -11.12
N VAL A 15 12.92 36.34 -12.22
CA VAL A 15 12.03 35.19 -12.45
C VAL A 15 12.83 33.89 -12.55
N CYS A 16 13.97 33.91 -13.24
CA CYS A 16 14.86 32.75 -13.33
C CYS A 16 15.46 32.39 -11.96
N GLY A 17 15.90 33.39 -11.18
CA GLY A 17 16.42 33.20 -9.83
C GLY A 17 15.37 32.65 -8.86
N ALA A 18 14.13 33.16 -8.92
CA ALA A 18 13.02 32.67 -8.10
C ALA A 18 12.66 31.23 -8.44
N ALA A 19 12.60 30.87 -9.73
CA ALA A 19 12.31 29.50 -10.16
C ALA A 19 13.42 28.52 -9.73
N ALA A 20 14.70 28.89 -9.93
CA ALA A 20 15.83 28.07 -9.51
C ALA A 20 15.91 27.93 -7.97
N GLY A 21 15.62 28.99 -7.22
CA GLY A 21 15.59 28.97 -5.75
C GLY A 21 14.45 28.12 -5.19
N ALA A 22 13.25 28.19 -5.79
CA ALA A 22 12.11 27.35 -5.41
C ALA A 22 12.39 25.87 -5.67
N ALA A 23 12.99 25.53 -6.82
CA ALA A 23 13.36 24.15 -7.12
C ALA A 23 14.43 23.62 -6.16
N ALA A 24 15.46 24.41 -5.85
CA ALA A 24 16.53 24.01 -4.93
C ALA A 24 16.03 23.83 -3.48
N SER A 25 15.18 24.74 -3.00
CA SER A 25 14.58 24.65 -1.66
C SER A 25 13.59 23.49 -1.55
N CYS A 26 12.78 23.25 -2.58
CA CYS A 26 11.89 22.09 -2.66
C CYS A 26 12.68 20.77 -2.66
N TRP A 27 13.77 20.69 -3.43
CA TRP A 27 14.66 19.52 -3.41
C TRP A 27 15.27 19.30 -2.02
N ALA A 28 15.76 20.37 -1.37
CA ALA A 28 16.35 20.28 -0.02
C ALA A 28 15.31 19.80 1.01
N ALA A 29 14.09 20.36 0.98
CA ALA A 29 12.99 19.94 1.84
C ALA A 29 12.61 18.47 1.62
N TRP A 30 12.55 18.03 0.35
CA TRP A 30 12.24 16.65 0.01
C TRP A 30 13.34 15.67 0.44
N ARG A 31 14.61 16.06 0.35
CA ARG A 31 15.74 15.26 0.84
C ARG A 31 15.70 15.09 2.36
N LEU A 32 15.34 16.14 3.11
CA LEU A 32 15.16 16.06 4.56
C LEU A 32 13.99 15.17 4.93
N LEU A 33 12.84 15.30 4.25
CA LEU A 33 11.70 14.42 4.48
C LEU A 33 12.04 12.95 4.19
N ARG A 34 12.79 12.71 3.11
CA ARG A 34 13.24 11.36 2.76
C ARG A 34 14.27 10.81 3.77
N SER A 35 15.12 11.67 4.32
CA SER A 35 16.07 11.32 5.37
C SER A 35 15.37 10.99 6.69
N GLN A 36 14.28 11.69 7.04
CA GLN A 36 13.45 11.36 8.20
C GLN A 36 12.69 10.04 7.99
N SER A 37 12.37 9.71 6.73
CA SER A 37 11.74 8.42 6.37
C SER A 37 12.73 7.27 6.23
N GLN A 38 14.04 7.53 6.29
CA GLN A 38 15.01 6.46 6.49
C GLN A 38 14.84 5.99 7.93
N PRO A 39 14.43 4.73 8.16
CA PRO A 39 14.48 4.19 9.50
C PRO A 39 15.94 4.30 9.95
N GLU A 40 16.16 5.00 11.07
CA GLU A 40 17.44 5.02 11.78
C GLU A 40 18.08 3.64 11.66
N PRO A 41 19.34 3.50 11.19
CA PRO A 41 20.07 2.27 11.35
C PRO A 41 20.28 2.13 12.86
N THR A 42 19.28 1.52 13.50
CA THR A 42 19.38 1.03 14.86
C THR A 42 20.71 0.30 14.89
N PRO A 43 21.66 0.68 15.77
CA PRO A 43 22.90 -0.04 15.86
C PRO A 43 22.50 -1.44 16.28
N GLU A 44 22.48 -2.32 15.29
CA GLU A 44 22.25 -3.74 15.37
C GLU A 44 23.41 -4.26 16.22
N ARG A 45 23.25 -4.14 17.54
CA ARG A 45 23.94 -4.99 18.48
C ARG A 45 23.47 -6.37 18.08
N VAL A 46 24.31 -7.06 17.31
CA VAL A 46 24.26 -8.50 17.13
C VAL A 46 24.45 -9.11 18.52
N LEU A 47 23.39 -9.09 19.32
CA LEU A 47 23.15 -10.16 20.26
C LEU A 47 23.06 -11.42 19.40
N PRO A 48 23.70 -12.53 19.78
CA PRO A 48 23.33 -13.81 19.21
C PRO A 48 21.81 -13.89 19.34
N GLU A 49 21.10 -13.98 18.21
CA GLU A 49 19.72 -14.47 18.26
C GLU A 49 19.82 -15.93 18.71
N GLU A 50 19.87 -16.11 20.03
CA GLU A 50 19.33 -17.30 20.67
C GLU A 50 17.98 -17.54 19.99
N PRO A 51 17.71 -18.73 19.43
CA PRO A 51 16.42 -19.01 18.81
C PRO A 51 15.35 -18.83 19.90
N ILE A 52 14.74 -17.64 19.90
CA ILE A 52 13.73 -17.24 20.86
C ILE A 52 12.63 -18.28 20.77
N GLU A 53 12.07 -18.65 21.91
CA GLU A 53 11.02 -19.65 22.08
C GLU A 53 9.68 -19.27 21.39
N ASP A 54 9.73 -18.68 20.20
CA ASP A 54 8.62 -18.44 19.28
C ASP A 54 7.76 -19.72 19.09
N SER A 55 8.36 -20.88 19.34
CA SER A 55 7.71 -22.19 19.32
C SER A 55 6.74 -22.45 20.49
N LEU A 56 6.94 -21.90 21.69
CA LEU A 56 6.10 -22.23 22.86
C LEU A 56 4.78 -21.48 22.86
N LEU A 57 4.80 -20.19 22.49
CA LEU A 57 3.58 -19.38 22.43
C LEU A 57 2.69 -19.81 21.25
N GLU A 58 3.30 -20.18 20.13
CA GLU A 58 2.62 -20.69 18.94
C GLU A 58 2.29 -22.19 19.00
N LYS A 59 2.68 -22.89 20.08
CA LYS A 59 2.52 -24.35 20.23
C LYS A 59 1.10 -24.84 19.92
N TYR A 60 0.09 -24.02 20.24
CA TYR A 60 -1.32 -24.30 20.00
C TYR A 60 -1.97 -23.38 18.95
N GLY A 61 -1.18 -22.49 18.34
CA GLY A 61 -1.65 -21.46 17.43
C GLY A 61 -2.28 -20.26 18.13
N PHE A 62 -2.28 -19.13 17.44
CA PHE A 62 -2.98 -17.93 17.89
C PHE A 62 -4.48 -18.03 17.64
N PRO A 63 -5.32 -17.37 18.47
CA PRO A 63 -6.75 -17.28 18.20
C PRO A 63 -6.99 -16.57 16.87
N GLU A 64 -7.74 -17.22 15.99
CA GLU A 64 -8.10 -16.64 14.70
C GLU A 64 -9.21 -15.60 14.90
N ALA A 65 -8.92 -14.34 14.54
CA ALA A 65 -9.93 -13.28 14.58
C ALA A 65 -11.03 -13.48 13.51
N GLY A 66 -10.77 -14.32 12.50
CA GLY A 66 -11.72 -14.59 11.41
C GLY A 66 -12.03 -13.37 10.53
N THR A 67 -11.17 -12.35 10.58
CA THR A 67 -11.32 -11.08 9.86
C THR A 67 -10.67 -11.13 8.48
N GLU A 68 -10.33 -12.32 7.98
CA GLU A 68 -9.74 -12.46 6.64
C GLU A 68 -10.67 -11.89 5.55
N THR A 69 -10.05 -11.39 4.49
CA THR A 69 -10.78 -10.93 3.30
C THR A 69 -11.31 -12.14 2.52
N ARG A 70 -12.63 -12.20 2.37
CA ARG A 70 -13.34 -13.22 1.60
C ARG A 70 -13.72 -12.65 0.24
N CYS A 71 -13.32 -13.32 -0.83
CA CYS A 71 -13.56 -12.89 -2.20
C CYS A 71 -14.65 -13.74 -2.86
N TYR A 72 -15.63 -13.06 -3.44
CA TYR A 72 -16.69 -13.62 -4.28
C TYR A 72 -16.55 -13.08 -5.70
N THR A 73 -17.40 -13.57 -6.62
CA THR A 73 -17.33 -13.22 -8.05
C THR A 73 -17.45 -11.72 -8.31
N ASN A 74 -18.27 -11.00 -7.52
CA ASN A 74 -18.52 -9.57 -7.75
C ASN A 74 -18.08 -8.64 -6.60
N HIS A 75 -17.80 -9.18 -5.42
CA HIS A 75 -17.46 -8.40 -4.25
C HIS A 75 -16.47 -9.13 -3.35
N ALA A 76 -15.80 -8.39 -2.49
CA ALA A 76 -15.01 -8.91 -1.39
C ALA A 76 -15.46 -8.30 -0.07
N LEU A 77 -15.30 -9.01 1.04
CA LEU A 77 -15.70 -8.52 2.36
C LEU A 77 -14.79 -9.05 3.47
N SER A 78 -14.78 -8.36 4.61
CA SER A 78 -14.28 -8.88 5.88
C SER A 78 -15.45 -9.03 6.85
N TYR A 79 -15.49 -10.13 7.59
CA TYR A 79 -16.62 -10.49 8.46
C TYR A 79 -16.29 -10.27 9.94
N ASP A 80 -17.25 -9.75 10.71
CA ASP A 80 -17.20 -9.70 12.17
C ASP A 80 -18.01 -10.88 12.73
N GLN A 81 -17.31 -11.91 13.21
CA GLN A 81 -17.94 -13.11 13.74
C GLN A 81 -18.71 -12.86 15.05
N ALA A 82 -18.27 -11.89 15.86
CA ALA A 82 -18.90 -11.61 17.15
C ALA A 82 -20.28 -10.97 16.95
N LYS A 83 -20.38 -10.05 15.98
CA LYS A 83 -21.62 -9.34 15.65
C LYS A 83 -22.45 -10.02 14.55
N ARG A 84 -21.89 -11.04 13.90
CA ARG A 84 -22.48 -11.76 12.76
C ARG A 84 -22.84 -10.83 11.58
N VAL A 85 -22.02 -9.81 11.34
CA VAL A 85 -22.23 -8.82 10.26
C VAL A 85 -20.91 -8.57 9.50
N PRO A 86 -20.96 -8.14 8.24
CA PRO A 86 -19.76 -7.69 7.54
C PRO A 86 -19.23 -6.41 8.18
N ARG A 87 -17.91 -6.32 8.36
CA ARG A 87 -17.21 -5.09 8.77
C ARG A 87 -17.19 -4.07 7.64
N TRP A 88 -16.95 -4.56 6.44
CA TRP A 88 -16.95 -3.82 5.20
C TRP A 88 -17.21 -4.77 4.04
N VAL A 89 -17.75 -4.21 2.95
CA VAL A 89 -17.95 -4.89 1.67
C VAL A 89 -17.46 -3.95 0.59
N ILE A 90 -16.72 -4.46 -0.39
CA ILE A 90 -16.31 -3.72 -1.57
C ILE A 90 -16.76 -4.46 -2.82
N GLU A 91 -17.38 -3.73 -3.74
CA GLU A 91 -17.73 -4.22 -5.06
C GLU A 91 -17.30 -3.21 -6.12
N HIS A 92 -16.99 -3.71 -7.31
CA HIS A 92 -16.69 -2.86 -8.45
C HIS A 92 -17.86 -2.91 -9.42
N ILE A 93 -18.54 -1.78 -9.61
CA ILE A 93 -19.70 -1.64 -10.48
C ILE A 93 -19.26 -1.04 -11.82
N SER A 94 -19.68 -1.68 -12.92
CA SER A 94 -19.48 -1.17 -14.27
C SER A 94 -20.76 -1.30 -15.09
N LYS A 95 -20.90 -0.52 -16.17
CA LYS A 95 -22.08 -0.59 -17.06
C LYS A 95 -22.37 -2.01 -17.54
N GLN A 96 -21.33 -2.80 -17.83
CA GLN A 96 -21.48 -4.19 -18.28
C GLN A 96 -22.00 -5.13 -17.18
N LYS A 97 -21.59 -4.92 -15.92
CA LYS A 97 -22.06 -5.71 -14.77
C LYS A 97 -23.50 -5.42 -14.39
N THR A 98 -23.98 -4.21 -14.67
CA THR A 98 -25.38 -3.81 -14.42
C THR A 98 -26.35 -4.26 -15.52
N LEU A 99 -25.84 -4.59 -16.72
CA LEU A 99 -26.63 -4.98 -17.89
C LEU A 99 -26.95 -6.49 -17.95
N ALA A 100 -27.01 -7.16 -16.79
CA ALA A 100 -27.18 -8.61 -16.63
C ALA A 100 -27.86 -9.27 -17.85
N SER A 101 -27.15 -10.17 -18.53
CA SER A 101 -27.80 -11.05 -19.50
C SER A 101 -28.98 -11.72 -18.81
N ILE A 102 -30.09 -11.82 -19.55
CA ILE A 102 -31.32 -12.57 -19.26
C ILE A 102 -31.05 -14.07 -18.93
N LEU A 103 -29.80 -14.49 -18.82
CA LEU A 103 -29.39 -15.84 -18.49
C LEU A 103 -28.47 -15.81 -17.27
N CYS A 104 -29.06 -16.21 -16.16
CA CYS A 104 -28.44 -16.75 -14.96
C CYS A 104 -27.23 -17.64 -15.31
N SER A 105 -26.01 -17.10 -15.23
CA SER A 105 -24.78 -17.89 -15.28
C SER A 105 -24.46 -18.40 -13.87
N THR A 106 -24.83 -19.66 -13.69
CA THR A 106 -24.25 -20.67 -12.78
C THR A 106 -23.14 -20.17 -11.86
N ILE A 107 -23.44 -20.18 -10.56
CA ILE A 107 -22.48 -20.07 -9.46
C ILE A 107 -21.47 -21.21 -9.59
N VAL A 108 -20.31 -20.94 -10.18
CA VAL A 108 -19.13 -21.81 -10.05
C VAL A 108 -18.29 -21.23 -8.90
N PRO A 109 -18.20 -21.90 -7.74
CA PRO A 109 -17.29 -21.45 -6.70
C PRO A 109 -15.86 -21.58 -7.22
N HIS A 110 -15.17 -20.45 -7.33
CA HIS A 110 -13.75 -20.43 -7.68
C HIS A 110 -12.97 -21.05 -6.52
N SER A 111 -12.73 -22.35 -6.58
CA SER A 111 -11.93 -23.08 -5.60
C SER A 111 -10.53 -22.47 -5.54
N LEU A 112 -10.16 -21.92 -4.38
CA LEU A 112 -8.79 -21.54 -4.05
C LEU A 112 -7.83 -22.72 -4.32
N PRO A 113 -6.62 -22.48 -4.87
CA PRO A 113 -5.65 -23.54 -5.08
C PRO A 113 -5.23 -24.12 -3.71
N LYS A 114 -5.60 -25.39 -3.45
CA LYS A 114 -5.10 -26.15 -2.30
C LYS A 114 -3.57 -26.27 -2.42
N LYS A 115 -2.85 -25.48 -1.64
CA LYS A 115 -1.39 -25.59 -1.47
C LYS A 115 -1.11 -26.97 -0.84
N LYS A 116 -0.73 -27.95 -1.68
CA LYS A 116 -0.32 -29.28 -1.20
C LYS A 116 0.91 -29.11 -0.31
N ARG A 117 0.75 -29.23 1.02
CA ARG A 117 1.87 -29.44 1.94
C ARG A 117 2.51 -30.78 1.56
N LYS A 118 3.70 -30.73 0.99
CA LYS A 118 4.55 -31.90 0.74
C LYS A 118 5.10 -32.34 2.10
N VAL A 119 4.48 -33.34 2.71
CA VAL A 119 5.04 -34.06 3.85
C VAL A 119 6.22 -34.86 3.30
N ARG A 120 7.45 -34.50 3.68
CA ARG A 120 8.62 -35.37 3.52
C ARG A 120 8.60 -36.36 4.68
N ALA A 121 8.57 -37.64 4.34
CA ALA A 121 8.99 -38.71 5.24
C ALA A 121 10.52 -38.69 5.37
#